data_AF-A0A518DQD5-F1
#
_entry.id   AF-A0A518DQD5-F1
#
_cell.length_a   1.000
_cell.length_b   1.000
_cell.length_c   1.000
_cell.angle_alpha   90.00
_cell.angle_beta   90.00
_cell.angle_gamma   90.00
#
_symmetry.space_group_name_H-M   'P 1'
#
loop_
_entity.id
_entity.type
_entity.pdbx_description
1 polymer ?
#
loop_
_entity_poly.entity_id
_entity_poly.type
_entity_poly.pdbx_seq_one_letter_code
_entity_poly.pdbx_strand_id
1 'polypeptide(L)'
;MVAVQLLRRLHEVAEPLLAGQSKWKPLWPLNGQMHPNICPAIKKANMKGVLLSALHDIKFDGPESFDVRLGSTGQNTVLVVPGVIGSPNSTVLFAKLDTGFSVDELPVEILSLPILDLEFSMNLIVPGVIYPKGYCGPLFIAVAARKAMCVQAGYPLTQLVALNHQDLEITVSPHLATSSHDQRFEGLLHPGWQDILKHGCVVTARRCLELFEQYTEELISKTLLAQ
;
A
#
# COMPACT_ATOMS: atom_id res chain seq x y z
N MET A 1 -16.86 -20.33 -5.20
CA MET A 1 -16.64 -18.90 -4.94
C MET A 1 -16.24 -18.79 -3.48
N VAL A 2 -15.29 -17.92 -3.18
CA VAL A 2 -14.84 -17.64 -1.82
C VAL A 2 -15.34 -16.24 -1.45
N ALA A 3 -16.20 -16.17 -0.44
CA ALA A 3 -16.67 -14.90 0.08
C ALA A 3 -15.59 -14.29 0.99
N VAL A 4 -15.14 -13.09 0.65
CA VAL A 4 -14.20 -12.30 1.45
C VAL A 4 -14.89 -11.01 1.84
N GLN A 5 -14.92 -10.73 3.14
CA GLN A 5 -15.44 -9.50 3.67
C GLN A 5 -14.31 -8.48 3.81
N LEU A 6 -14.47 -7.33 3.15
CA LEU A 6 -13.61 -6.18 3.33
C LEU A 6 -14.26 -5.18 4.28
N LEU A 7 -13.47 -4.66 5.20
CA LEU A 7 -13.84 -3.54 6.06
C LEU A 7 -13.27 -2.26 5.47
N ARG A 8 -14.14 -1.28 5.20
CA ARG A 8 -13.71 0.05 4.76
C ARG A 8 -13.24 0.83 5.99
N ARG A 9 -11.94 1.16 6.04
CA ARG A 9 -11.35 1.96 7.12
C ARG A 9 -11.43 3.46 6.91
N LEU A 10 -11.60 3.89 5.66
CA LEU A 10 -11.56 5.31 5.28
C LEU A 10 -12.69 5.62 4.30
N HIS A 11 -13.41 6.70 4.53
CA HIS A 11 -14.61 7.07 3.77
C HIS A 11 -14.31 7.44 2.31
N GLU A 12 -13.13 7.99 2.06
CA GLU A 12 -12.65 8.44 0.75
C GLU A 12 -12.20 7.31 -0.18
N VAL A 13 -12.06 6.09 0.35
CA VAL A 13 -11.57 4.92 -0.39
C VAL A 13 -12.58 4.55 -1.46
N ALA A 14 -12.17 4.42 -2.72
CA ALA A 14 -13.07 3.93 -3.76
C ALA A 14 -13.46 2.45 -3.53
N GLU A 15 -14.69 2.06 -3.86
CA GLU A 15 -15.12 0.66 -3.80
C GLU A 15 -14.16 -0.21 -4.65
N PRO A 16 -13.74 -1.39 -4.14
CA PRO A 16 -12.93 -2.31 -4.92
C PRO A 16 -13.72 -2.75 -6.15
N LEU A 17 -13.09 -2.65 -7.31
CA LEU A 17 -13.70 -3.05 -8.57
C LEU A 17 -13.24 -4.46 -8.92
N LEU A 18 -14.18 -5.29 -9.37
CA LEU A 18 -13.82 -6.50 -10.09
C LEU A 18 -13.07 -6.07 -11.36
N ALA A 19 -11.91 -6.68 -11.60
CA ALA A 19 -11.08 -6.35 -12.74
C ALA A 19 -11.78 -6.56 -14.10
N GLY A 20 -12.85 -7.37 -14.13
CA GLY A 20 -13.70 -7.59 -15.30
C GLY A 20 -14.77 -6.52 -15.57
N GLN A 21 -15.00 -5.54 -14.68
CA GLN A 21 -16.03 -4.52 -14.89
C GLN A 21 -15.61 -3.47 -15.93
N SER A 22 -16.50 -3.21 -16.90
CA SER A 22 -16.31 -2.35 -18.08
C SER A 22 -16.07 -0.87 -17.82
N LYS A 23 -16.10 -0.41 -16.56
CA LYS A 23 -15.83 0.98 -16.16
C LYS A 23 -14.36 1.36 -16.19
N TRP A 24 -13.46 0.38 -16.29
CA TRP A 24 -12.08 0.64 -16.60
C TRP A 24 -11.99 1.15 -18.02
N LYS A 25 -11.82 2.47 -18.17
CA LYS A 25 -11.20 2.99 -19.39
C LYS A 25 -9.93 2.15 -19.57
N PRO A 26 -9.71 1.49 -20.72
CA PRO A 26 -8.43 0.83 -20.97
C PRO A 26 -7.36 1.86 -20.63
N LEU A 27 -6.32 1.50 -19.87
CA LEU A 27 -5.24 2.41 -19.56
C LEU A 27 -4.70 2.92 -20.92
N TRP A 28 -5.15 4.12 -21.31
CA TRP A 28 -5.02 4.62 -22.69
C TRP A 28 -3.53 4.85 -22.96
N PRO A 29 -3.07 4.62 -24.20
CA PRO A 29 -1.66 4.44 -24.47
C PRO A 29 -0.84 5.70 -24.19
N LEU A 30 0.27 5.52 -23.47
CA LEU A 30 1.42 6.39 -23.58
C LEU A 30 2.45 5.69 -24.48
N ASN A 31 2.63 6.23 -25.70
CA ASN A 31 3.85 6.09 -26.51
C ASN A 31 4.30 4.68 -26.93
N GLY A 32 3.42 3.88 -27.56
CA GLY A 32 3.87 2.75 -28.39
C GLY A 32 4.45 1.54 -27.66
N GLN A 33 4.19 1.40 -26.36
CA GLN A 33 4.56 0.22 -25.58
C GLN A 33 3.51 -0.90 -25.69
N MET A 34 3.96 -2.16 -25.56
CA MET A 34 3.12 -3.35 -25.62
C MET A 34 1.99 -3.25 -24.58
N HIS A 35 0.74 -3.19 -25.02
CA HIS A 35 -0.41 -3.07 -24.11
C HIS A 35 -0.89 -4.47 -23.67
N PRO A 36 -0.89 -4.79 -22.37
CA PRO A 36 -1.33 -6.10 -21.90
C PRO A 36 -2.83 -6.37 -22.08
N ASN A 37 -3.65 -5.34 -22.33
CA ASN A 37 -5.06 -5.53 -22.70
C ASN A 37 -5.23 -6.01 -24.16
N ILE A 38 -4.19 -5.92 -24.99
CA ILE A 38 -4.19 -6.50 -26.35
C ILE A 38 -3.89 -8.00 -26.27
N CYS A 39 -3.10 -8.45 -25.29
CA CYS A 39 -2.85 -9.88 -25.06
C CYS A 39 -4.06 -10.52 -24.38
N PRO A 40 -4.80 -11.43 -25.06
CA PRO A 40 -6.00 -12.04 -24.48
C PRO A 40 -5.70 -12.88 -23.24
N ALA A 41 -4.50 -13.45 -23.14
CA ALA A 41 -4.06 -14.22 -21.98
C ALA A 41 -3.86 -13.33 -20.75
N ILE A 42 -3.20 -12.17 -20.92
CA ILE A 42 -2.99 -11.21 -19.82
C ILE A 42 -4.31 -10.58 -19.41
N LYS A 43 -5.15 -10.18 -20.38
CA LYS A 43 -6.50 -9.69 -20.10
C LYS A 43 -7.32 -10.70 -19.29
N LYS A 44 -7.35 -11.98 -19.71
CA LYS A 44 -8.05 -13.05 -18.98
C LYS A 44 -7.48 -13.30 -17.59
N ALA A 45 -6.16 -13.20 -17.42
CA ALA A 45 -5.53 -13.34 -16.11
C ALA A 45 -5.94 -12.19 -15.17
N ASN A 46 -5.98 -10.96 -15.69
CA ASN A 46 -6.37 -9.80 -14.90
C ASN A 46 -7.85 -9.83 -14.52
N MET A 47 -8.74 -10.28 -15.40
CA MET A 47 -10.20 -10.26 -15.19
C MET A 47 -10.72 -11.12 -14.01
N LYS A 48 -9.89 -11.96 -13.40
CA LYS A 48 -10.29 -12.85 -12.31
C LYS A 48 -10.08 -12.26 -10.91
N GLY A 49 -9.42 -11.12 -10.81
CA GLY A 49 -9.04 -10.53 -9.53
C GLY A 49 -9.93 -9.39 -9.07
N VAL A 50 -9.72 -9.02 -7.81
CA VAL A 50 -10.26 -7.80 -7.20
C VAL A 50 -9.15 -6.77 -7.18
N LEU A 51 -9.38 -5.58 -7.73
CA LEU A 51 -8.35 -4.56 -7.85
C LEU A 51 -8.17 -3.79 -6.55
N LEU A 52 -6.92 -3.58 -6.15
CA LEU A 52 -6.53 -2.65 -5.11
C LEU A 52 -5.81 -1.46 -5.74
N SER A 53 -6.18 -0.27 -5.25
CA SER A 53 -5.71 0.99 -5.81
C SER A 53 -4.97 1.81 -4.76
N ALA A 54 -4.11 2.72 -5.22
CA ALA A 54 -3.50 3.70 -4.35
C ALA A 54 -4.58 4.59 -3.73
N LEU A 55 -4.54 4.77 -2.41
CA LEU A 55 -5.50 5.64 -1.73
C LEU A 55 -5.24 7.14 -1.97
N HIS A 56 -3.97 7.51 -2.06
CA HIS A 56 -3.55 8.91 -2.22
C HIS A 56 -2.53 9.02 -3.36
N ASP A 57 -2.36 10.25 -3.86
CA ASP A 57 -1.28 10.55 -4.79
C ASP A 57 0.07 10.34 -4.12
N ILE A 58 1.00 9.66 -4.81
CA ILE A 58 2.39 9.50 -4.38
C ILE A 58 3.31 9.90 -5.52
N LYS A 59 4.24 10.79 -5.20
CA LYS A 59 5.31 11.20 -6.09
C LYS A 59 6.59 10.44 -5.76
N PHE A 60 7.16 9.82 -6.78
CA PHE A 60 8.48 9.20 -6.76
C PHE A 60 9.46 10.09 -7.53
N ASP A 61 10.66 10.25 -7.01
CA ASP A 61 11.76 10.91 -7.71
C ASP A 61 12.77 9.90 -8.30
N GLY A 62 12.61 8.62 -7.98
CA GLY A 62 13.45 7.53 -8.45
C GLY A 62 13.29 6.28 -7.57
N PRO A 63 14.17 5.27 -7.74
CA PRO A 63 14.04 3.99 -7.03
C PRO A 63 14.26 4.12 -5.52
N GLU A 64 14.91 5.20 -5.08
CA GLU A 64 15.37 5.39 -3.71
C GLU A 64 14.64 6.51 -2.97
N SER A 65 13.72 7.21 -3.63
CA SER A 65 13.15 8.44 -3.07
C SER A 65 11.72 8.68 -3.50
N PHE A 66 10.90 8.98 -2.50
CA PHE A 66 9.54 9.47 -2.60
C PHE A 66 9.25 10.33 -1.36
N ASP A 67 8.26 11.19 -1.46
CA ASP A 67 7.83 12.05 -0.36
C ASP A 67 7.10 11.23 0.70
N VAL A 68 7.47 11.48 1.96
CA VAL A 68 6.89 10.88 3.15
C VAL A 68 6.41 12.00 4.07
N ARG A 69 5.16 11.89 4.50
CA ARG A 69 4.55 12.78 5.48
C ARG A 69 4.67 12.17 6.87
N LEU A 70 5.11 12.99 7.82
CA LEU A 70 5.19 12.61 9.23
C LEU A 70 4.09 13.35 10.01
N GLY A 71 3.33 12.60 10.81
CA GLY A 71 2.28 13.13 11.69
C GLY A 71 2.41 12.61 13.11
N SER A 72 1.95 13.38 14.11
CA SER A 72 1.87 12.89 15.50
C SER A 72 0.51 12.25 15.75
N THR A 73 0.50 11.11 16.46
CA THR A 73 -0.73 10.41 16.86
C THR A 73 -0.92 10.34 18.38
N GLY A 74 -0.15 11.11 19.16
CA GLY A 74 -0.14 11.07 20.64
C GLY A 74 1.13 10.41 21.21
N GLN A 75 1.27 10.36 22.54
CA GLN A 75 2.35 9.71 23.33
C GLN A 75 3.63 9.31 22.59
N ASN A 76 4.35 10.30 22.05
CA ASN A 76 5.61 10.10 21.32
C ASN A 76 5.50 9.29 20.02
N THR A 77 4.33 8.91 19.54
CA THR A 77 4.18 8.11 18.33
C THR A 77 4.09 8.98 17.07
N VAL A 78 4.79 8.55 16.02
CA VAL A 78 4.79 9.18 14.71
C VAL A 78 4.17 8.26 13.68
N LEU A 79 3.20 8.79 12.92
CA LEU A 79 2.65 8.19 11.72
C LEU A 79 3.47 8.60 10.50
N VAL A 80 3.83 7.60 9.70
CA VAL A 80 4.62 7.75 8.46
C VAL A 80 3.73 7.40 7.26
N VAL A 81 3.55 8.32 6.30
CA VAL A 81 2.66 8.08 5.14
C VAL A 81 3.29 8.57 3.82
N PRO A 82 3.45 7.70 2.81
CA PRO A 82 3.36 6.25 2.91
C PRO A 82 4.48 5.69 3.77
N GLY A 83 4.37 4.42 4.16
CA GLY A 83 5.44 3.75 4.92
C GLY A 83 6.65 3.50 4.05
N VAL A 84 7.81 3.33 4.68
CA VAL A 84 9.03 3.01 3.95
C VAL A 84 9.43 1.57 4.25
N ILE A 85 9.54 0.74 3.21
CA ILE A 85 10.10 -0.62 3.29
C ILE A 85 11.48 -0.59 2.61
N GLY A 86 12.50 -1.02 3.36
CA GLY A 86 13.88 -1.08 2.90
C GLY A 86 14.85 -0.71 4.02
N SER A 87 16.09 -0.39 3.65
CA SER A 87 17.11 0.12 4.57
C SER A 87 17.79 1.37 4.00
N PRO A 88 18.42 2.22 4.83
CA PRO A 88 19.22 3.37 4.39
C PRO A 88 20.35 3.04 3.41
N ASN A 89 20.72 1.78 3.24
CA ASN A 89 21.75 1.36 2.28
C ASN A 89 21.16 0.67 1.04
N SER A 90 19.84 0.53 0.96
CA SER A 90 19.16 -0.10 -0.18
C SER A 90 19.19 0.82 -1.40
N THR A 91 19.37 0.21 -2.58
CA THR A 91 19.29 0.89 -3.89
C THR A 91 17.86 1.02 -4.41
N VAL A 92 16.90 0.41 -3.73
CA VAL A 92 15.46 0.54 -3.99
C VAL A 92 14.73 0.62 -2.65
N LEU A 93 13.88 1.64 -2.49
CA LEU A 93 12.96 1.80 -1.36
C LEU A 93 11.54 1.63 -1.86
N PHE A 94 10.74 0.86 -1.14
CA PHE A 94 9.34 0.64 -1.47
C PHE A 94 8.46 1.48 -0.55
N ALA A 95 7.53 2.23 -1.15
CA ALA A 95 6.44 2.86 -0.44
C ALA A 95 5.40 1.77 -0.08
N LYS A 96 5.08 1.63 1.21
CA LYS A 96 3.97 0.83 1.72
C LYS A 96 2.71 1.69 1.71
N LEU A 97 1.89 1.52 0.68
CA LEU A 97 0.67 2.28 0.47
C LEU A 97 -0.49 1.63 1.19
N ASP A 98 -1.25 2.44 1.91
CA ASP A 98 -2.55 2.03 2.40
C ASP A 98 -3.55 1.93 1.25
N THR A 99 -4.38 0.89 1.26
CA THR A 99 -5.51 0.71 0.35
C THR A 99 -6.82 1.23 0.94
N GLY A 100 -6.83 1.50 2.24
CA GLY A 100 -8.00 1.88 3.03
C GLY A 100 -8.98 0.74 3.31
N PHE A 101 -8.60 -0.50 2.99
CA PHE A 101 -9.34 -1.71 3.35
C PHE A 101 -8.59 -2.53 4.40
N SER A 102 -9.36 -3.24 5.22
CA SER A 102 -8.92 -4.34 6.08
C SER A 102 -9.73 -5.60 5.80
N VAL A 103 -9.23 -6.73 6.27
CA VAL A 103 -9.95 -8.00 6.31
C VAL A 103 -10.05 -8.48 7.75
N ASP A 104 -11.22 -8.99 8.15
CA ASP A 104 -11.41 -9.56 9.49
C ASP A 104 -10.73 -10.92 9.61
N GLU A 105 -10.99 -11.82 8.67
CA GLU A 105 -10.34 -13.12 8.62
C GLU A 105 -10.39 -13.64 7.18
N LEU A 106 -9.22 -13.92 6.59
CA LEU A 106 -9.18 -14.51 5.25
C LEU A 106 -9.55 -15.99 5.29
N PRO A 107 -10.60 -16.44 4.58
CA PRO A 107 -10.99 -17.85 4.56
C PRO A 107 -10.01 -18.73 3.75
N VAL A 108 -9.19 -18.11 2.90
CA VAL A 108 -8.21 -18.77 2.00
C VAL A 108 -6.96 -17.92 1.88
N GLU A 109 -5.88 -18.51 1.38
CA GLU A 109 -4.69 -17.74 0.99
C GLU A 109 -4.97 -16.90 -0.25
N ILE A 110 -4.58 -15.63 -0.19
CA ILE A 110 -4.75 -14.66 -1.27
C ILE A 110 -3.38 -14.16 -1.70
N LEU A 111 -3.14 -14.20 -3.02
CA LEU A 111 -2.01 -13.56 -3.65
C LEU A 111 -2.43 -12.18 -4.16
N SER A 112 -1.80 -11.14 -3.64
CA SER A 112 -1.80 -9.81 -4.25
C SER A 112 -0.66 -9.75 -5.26
N LEU A 113 -0.97 -9.75 -6.54
CA LEU A 113 0.02 -9.66 -7.61
C LEU A 113 -0.06 -8.31 -8.34
N PRO A 114 1.05 -7.82 -8.91
CA PRO A 114 1.01 -6.62 -9.74
C PRO A 114 0.05 -6.80 -10.91
N ILE A 115 -0.61 -5.72 -11.29
CA ILE A 115 -1.29 -5.68 -12.58
C ILE A 115 -0.20 -5.72 -13.64
N LEU A 116 -0.24 -6.75 -14.49
CA LEU A 116 0.83 -7.04 -15.46
C LEU A 116 1.18 -5.84 -16.35
N ASP A 117 0.31 -4.85 -16.54
CA ASP A 117 0.65 -3.62 -17.26
C ASP A 117 1.77 -2.81 -16.60
N LEU A 118 1.76 -2.71 -15.28
CA LEU A 118 2.49 -1.68 -14.57
C LEU A 118 4.00 -1.87 -14.61
N GLU A 119 4.47 -3.11 -14.50
CA GLU A 119 5.90 -3.41 -14.54
C GLU A 119 6.48 -3.19 -15.94
N PHE A 120 5.68 -3.40 -17.00
CA PHE A 120 6.13 -3.27 -18.37
C PHE A 120 6.00 -1.85 -18.92
N SER A 121 4.94 -1.10 -18.55
CA SER A 121 4.65 0.20 -19.16
C SER A 121 4.97 1.41 -18.28
N MET A 122 4.89 1.28 -16.95
CA MET A 122 4.91 2.44 -16.04
C MET A 122 6.23 2.62 -15.28
N ASN A 123 7.26 1.80 -15.54
CA ASN A 123 8.52 1.80 -14.77
C ASN A 123 8.33 1.57 -13.26
N LEU A 124 7.20 1.01 -12.85
CA LEU A 124 6.93 0.65 -11.46
C LEU A 124 7.54 -0.72 -11.13
N ILE A 125 7.88 -0.91 -9.87
CA ILE A 125 8.25 -2.19 -9.29
C ILE A 125 7.23 -2.48 -8.20
N VAL A 126 6.39 -3.49 -8.39
CA VAL A 126 5.29 -3.82 -7.47
C VAL A 126 5.41 -5.30 -7.12
N PRO A 127 6.10 -5.65 -6.02
CA PRO A 127 6.28 -7.04 -5.64
C PRO A 127 4.94 -7.67 -5.27
N GLY A 128 4.82 -8.98 -5.54
CA GLY A 128 3.69 -9.77 -5.05
C GLY A 128 3.74 -9.94 -3.53
N VAL A 129 2.56 -9.97 -2.90
CA VAL A 129 2.38 -10.19 -1.46
C VAL A 129 1.43 -11.35 -1.25
N ILE A 130 1.79 -12.28 -0.37
CA ILE A 130 0.91 -13.38 0.04
C ILE A 130 0.26 -13.02 1.37
N TYR A 131 -1.07 -13.06 1.40
CA TYR A 131 -1.86 -12.99 2.62
C TYR A 131 -2.29 -14.41 3.00
N PRO A 132 -1.82 -14.95 4.12
CA PRO A 132 -2.13 -16.32 4.51
C PRO A 132 -3.60 -16.47 4.91
N LYS A 133 -4.11 -17.71 4.88
CA LYS A 133 -5.41 -18.04 5.47
C LYS A 133 -5.41 -17.65 6.96
N GLY A 134 -6.51 -17.03 7.41
CA GLY A 134 -6.65 -16.49 8.76
C GLY A 134 -6.02 -15.11 8.95
N TYR A 135 -5.42 -14.52 7.91
CA TYR A 135 -4.92 -13.16 7.99
C TYR A 135 -6.05 -12.19 8.36
N CYS A 136 -5.76 -11.34 9.34
CA CYS A 136 -6.60 -10.28 9.86
C CYS A 136 -5.80 -8.98 9.82
N GLY A 137 -6.36 -7.93 9.24
CA GLY A 137 -5.76 -6.60 9.25
C GLY A 137 -5.73 -5.90 7.89
N PRO A 138 -4.92 -4.84 7.78
CA PRO A 138 -4.93 -3.90 6.66
C PRO A 138 -4.31 -4.49 5.38
N LEU A 139 -4.99 -4.31 4.26
CA LEU A 139 -4.40 -4.59 2.95
C LEU A 139 -3.52 -3.42 2.53
N PHE A 140 -2.29 -3.72 2.09
CA PHE A 140 -1.34 -2.71 1.63
C PHE A 140 -0.70 -3.11 0.30
N ILE A 141 -0.14 -2.12 -0.38
CA ILE A 141 0.60 -2.31 -1.63
C ILE A 141 2.01 -1.78 -1.42
N ALA A 142 3.02 -2.61 -1.70
CA ALA A 142 4.40 -2.15 -1.81
C ALA A 142 4.67 -1.71 -3.24
N VAL A 143 5.24 -0.51 -3.44
CA VAL A 143 5.58 0.00 -4.76
C VAL A 143 6.85 0.84 -4.73
N ALA A 144 7.69 0.68 -5.74
CA ALA A 144 8.80 1.57 -6.05
C ALA A 144 8.72 2.01 -7.52
N ALA A 145 9.47 3.03 -7.89
CA ALA A 145 9.54 3.51 -9.27
C ALA A 145 10.99 3.54 -9.76
N ARG A 146 11.27 3.03 -10.96
CA ARG A 146 12.63 3.06 -11.53
C ARG A 146 13.08 4.47 -11.94
N LYS A 147 12.13 5.40 -12.08
CA LYS A 147 12.33 6.79 -12.53
C LYS A 147 11.33 7.70 -11.84
N ALA A 148 11.55 9.01 -11.92
CA ALA A 148 10.61 9.99 -11.41
C ALA A 148 9.23 9.85 -12.06
N MET A 149 8.17 9.77 -11.26
CA MET A 149 6.78 9.66 -11.71
C MET A 149 5.79 9.94 -10.58
N CYS A 150 4.51 10.04 -10.92
CA CYS A 150 3.41 10.17 -9.95
C CYS A 150 2.42 9.02 -10.14
N VAL A 151 2.07 8.36 -9.04
CA VAL A 151 0.93 7.44 -8.97
C VAL A 151 -0.24 8.22 -8.43
N GLN A 152 -1.33 8.31 -9.19
CA GLN A 152 -2.52 9.03 -8.76
C GLN A 152 -3.40 8.18 -7.83
N ALA A 153 -4.13 8.84 -6.95
CA ALA A 153 -5.18 8.23 -6.14
C ALA A 153 -6.20 7.51 -7.05
N GLY A 154 -6.67 6.34 -6.60
CA GLY A 154 -7.56 5.47 -7.36
C GLY A 154 -6.90 4.72 -8.52
N TYR A 155 -5.60 4.93 -8.77
CA TYR A 155 -4.88 4.17 -9.77
C TYR A 155 -4.67 2.72 -9.28
N PRO A 156 -5.02 1.70 -10.08
CA PRO A 156 -4.95 0.32 -9.63
C PRO A 156 -3.50 -0.15 -9.70
N LEU A 157 -3.03 -0.84 -8.66
CA LEU A 157 -1.64 -1.28 -8.58
C LEU A 157 -1.51 -2.80 -8.50
N THR A 158 -2.40 -3.44 -7.75
CA THR A 158 -2.40 -4.89 -7.59
C THR A 158 -3.79 -5.45 -7.77
N GLN A 159 -3.84 -6.77 -7.94
CA GLN A 159 -5.06 -7.55 -7.92
C GLN A 159 -4.94 -8.69 -6.93
N LEU A 160 -6.01 -8.93 -6.19
CA LEU A 160 -6.17 -10.05 -5.29
C LEU A 160 -6.71 -11.25 -6.05
N VAL A 161 -6.04 -12.40 -5.89
CA VAL A 161 -6.46 -13.68 -6.46
C VAL A 161 -6.35 -14.75 -5.39
N ALA A 162 -7.40 -15.57 -5.24
CA ALA A 162 -7.37 -16.72 -4.34
C ALA A 162 -6.46 -17.82 -4.90
N LEU A 163 -5.55 -18.34 -4.08
CA LEU A 163 -4.62 -19.39 -4.52
C LEU A 163 -5.30 -20.75 -4.75
N ASN A 164 -6.49 -20.97 -4.19
CA ASN A 164 -7.29 -22.16 -4.44
C ASN A 164 -8.02 -22.15 -5.80
N HIS A 165 -7.74 -21.16 -6.66
CA HIS A 165 -8.32 -20.97 -8.00
C HIS A 165 -9.84 -20.76 -8.05
N GLN A 166 -10.48 -20.50 -6.91
CA GLN A 166 -11.89 -20.13 -6.87
C GLN A 166 -12.06 -18.63 -7.08
N ASP A 167 -13.16 -18.23 -7.72
CA ASP A 167 -13.50 -16.81 -7.86
C ASP A 167 -13.74 -16.18 -6.49
N LEU A 168 -13.21 -14.97 -6.30
CA LEU A 168 -13.44 -14.14 -5.12
C LEU A 168 -14.77 -13.41 -5.24
N GLU A 169 -15.59 -13.51 -4.19
CA GLU A 169 -16.79 -12.70 -4.00
C GLU A 169 -16.51 -11.71 -2.87
N ILE A 170 -16.51 -10.41 -3.19
CA ILE A 170 -16.19 -9.36 -2.22
C ILE A 170 -17.47 -8.72 -1.71
N THR A 171 -17.61 -8.70 -0.39
CA THR A 171 -18.61 -7.86 0.28
C THR A 171 -17.87 -6.77 1.06
N VAL A 172 -18.22 -5.51 0.81
CA VAL A 172 -17.67 -4.38 1.55
C VAL A 172 -18.65 -3.99 2.64
N SER A 173 -18.20 -4.06 3.89
CA SER A 173 -18.98 -3.55 5.01
C SER A 173 -19.04 -2.02 4.94
N PRO A 174 -20.24 -1.40 4.90
CA PRO A 174 -20.39 0.05 4.95
C PRO A 174 -20.08 0.59 6.35
N HIS A 175 -20.17 -0.27 7.37
CA HIS A 175 -19.76 0.06 8.70
C HIS A 175 -18.24 -0.03 8.77
N LEU A 176 -17.62 1.09 9.19
CA LEU A 176 -16.39 1.09 9.99
C LEU A 176 -16.67 0.17 11.18
N ALA A 177 -16.62 -1.13 10.98
CA ALA A 177 -16.43 -2.04 12.07
C ALA A 177 -15.03 -1.69 12.52
N THR A 178 -14.91 -0.83 13.53
CA THR A 178 -13.72 -0.86 14.37
C THR A 178 -13.72 -2.26 14.95
N SER A 179 -13.16 -3.22 14.20
CA SER A 179 -12.79 -4.47 14.81
C SER A 179 -11.92 -4.08 16.01
N SER A 180 -11.93 -4.89 17.06
CA SER A 180 -10.97 -4.70 18.17
C SER A 180 -9.51 -4.66 17.67
N HIS A 181 -9.27 -5.06 16.41
CA HIS A 181 -8.01 -4.99 15.68
C HIS A 181 -7.82 -3.70 14.86
N ASP A 182 -8.85 -2.98 14.46
CA ASP A 182 -8.74 -1.65 13.81
C ASP A 182 -8.33 -0.57 14.82
N GLN A 183 -8.65 -0.73 16.11
CA GLN A 183 -8.00 0.02 17.19
C GLN A 183 -6.48 -0.27 17.29
N ARG A 184 -6.03 -1.35 16.65
CA ARG A 184 -4.62 -1.74 16.51
C ARG A 184 -4.12 -1.60 15.08
N PHE A 185 -4.86 -0.90 14.20
CA PHE A 185 -4.23 -0.29 13.04
C PHE A 185 -3.40 0.87 13.56
N GLU A 186 -2.29 0.49 14.20
CA GLU A 186 -1.10 1.27 14.17
C GLU A 186 -0.83 1.41 12.67
N GLY A 187 -1.01 2.61 12.11
CA GLY A 187 -0.47 2.90 10.80
C GLY A 187 1.04 2.57 10.76
N LEU A 188 1.82 3.27 9.95
CA LEU A 188 3.27 3.07 10.04
C LEU A 188 3.76 3.91 11.22
N LEU A 189 3.40 3.45 12.42
CA LEU A 189 3.63 4.10 13.69
C LEU A 189 5.00 3.71 14.20
N HIS A 190 5.77 4.70 14.64
CA HIS A 190 7.02 4.48 15.36
C HIS A 190 6.95 5.17 16.74
N PRO A 191 7.27 4.49 17.85
CA PRO A 191 7.33 5.11 19.17
C PRO A 191 8.55 6.03 19.30
N GLY A 192 8.40 7.20 19.91
CA GLY A 192 9.49 7.99 20.47
C GLY A 192 9.93 9.35 19.85
N TRP A 193 9.12 10.10 19.10
CA TRP A 193 9.68 11.03 18.09
C TRP A 193 9.13 12.47 18.09
N GLN A 194 8.69 13.01 19.23
CA GLN A 194 8.08 14.36 19.29
C GLN A 194 8.98 15.50 18.80
N ASP A 195 10.29 15.43 19.00
CA ASP A 195 11.23 16.50 18.61
C ASP A 195 11.45 16.59 17.09
N ILE A 196 11.24 15.48 16.38
CA ILE A 196 11.40 15.39 14.92
C ILE A 196 10.14 15.92 14.21
N LEU A 197 9.03 16.05 14.93
CA LEU A 197 7.71 16.48 14.46
C LEU A 197 7.50 18.00 14.46
N LYS A 198 8.54 18.84 14.52
CA LYS A 198 8.38 20.29 14.42
C LYS A 198 7.84 20.68 13.04
N HIS A 199 6.51 20.67 12.93
CA HIS A 199 5.63 21.03 11.82
C HIS A 199 5.57 20.07 10.64
N GLY A 200 4.68 19.07 10.68
CA GLY A 200 4.08 18.39 9.50
C GLY A 200 5.02 18.18 8.31
N CYS A 201 6.24 17.72 8.60
CA CYS A 201 7.33 17.79 7.64
C CYS A 201 7.11 16.74 6.55
N VAL A 202 7.16 17.19 5.30
CA VAL A 202 7.42 16.31 4.18
C VAL A 202 8.93 16.08 4.14
N VAL A 203 9.34 14.82 4.24
CA VAL A 203 10.74 14.39 4.13
C VAL A 203 10.86 13.33 3.04
N THR A 204 12.06 13.09 2.54
CA THR A 204 12.29 11.99 1.60
C THR A 204 12.34 10.65 2.35
N ALA A 205 11.93 9.57 1.69
CA ALA A 205 11.93 8.21 2.25
C ALA A 205 13.30 7.78 2.82
N ARG A 206 14.39 8.06 2.10
CA ARG A 206 15.75 7.76 2.57
C ARG A 206 16.09 8.53 3.84
N ARG A 207 15.78 9.84 3.87
CA ARG A 207 15.99 10.66 5.05
C ARG A 207 15.18 10.16 6.25
N CYS A 208 13.96 9.69 6.02
CA CYS A 208 13.13 9.07 7.04
C CYS A 208 13.82 7.86 7.68
N LEU A 209 14.39 6.95 6.87
CA LEU A 209 15.09 5.78 7.38
C LEU A 209 16.41 6.12 8.08
N GLU A 210 17.18 7.09 7.55
CA GLU A 210 18.41 7.58 8.20
C GLU A 210 18.12 8.13 9.59
N LEU A 211 17.02 8.88 9.73
CA LEU A 211 16.59 9.33 11.04
C LEU A 211 16.32 8.10 11.90
N PHE A 212 15.52 7.13 11.45
CA PHE A 212 15.16 5.93 12.24
C PHE A 212 16.38 5.15 12.74
N GLU A 213 17.47 5.09 11.96
CA GLU A 213 18.72 4.50 12.42
C GLU A 213 19.44 5.32 13.51
N GLN A 214 19.36 6.66 13.45
CA GLN A 214 20.05 7.56 14.38
C GLN A 214 19.39 7.64 15.76
N TYR A 215 18.05 7.54 15.81
CA TYR A 215 17.28 7.65 17.05
C TYR A 215 16.63 6.31 17.35
N THR A 216 17.42 5.37 17.86
CA THR A 216 16.86 4.10 18.34
C THR A 216 15.89 4.37 19.50
N GLU A 217 14.88 3.49 19.63
CA GLU A 217 13.88 3.55 20.70
C GLU A 217 14.53 3.67 22.10
N GLU A 218 15.71 3.06 22.28
CA GLU A 218 16.53 3.13 23.48
C GLU A 218 17.14 4.52 23.74
N LEU A 219 17.58 5.22 22.68
CA LEU A 219 18.15 6.57 22.77
C LEU A 219 17.06 7.60 23.13
N ILE A 220 15.88 7.44 22.57
CA ILE A 220 14.73 8.28 22.89
C ILE A 220 14.27 8.03 24.33
N SER A 221 14.13 6.76 24.72
CA SER A 221 13.66 6.39 26.06
C SER A 221 14.59 6.92 27.15
N LYS A 222 15.92 6.89 26.93
CA LYS A 222 16.92 7.48 27.85
C LYS A 222 16.83 9.01 27.93
N THR A 223 16.47 9.68 26.84
CA THR A 223 16.34 11.15 26.80
C THR A 223 15.09 11.64 27.54
N LEU A 224 14.02 10.84 27.55
CA LEU A 224 12.77 11.14 28.25
C LEU A 224 12.79 10.84 29.76
N LEU A 225 13.62 9.89 30.21
CA LEU A 225 13.79 9.55 31.64
C LEU A 225 14.80 10.43 32.39
N ALA A 226 15.50 11.32 31.67
CA ALA A 226 16.50 12.24 32.21
C ALA A 226 15.97 13.68 32.45
N GLN A 227 14.68 13.91 32.19
CA GLN A 227 13.95 15.15 32.55
C GLN A 227 13.06 14.90 33.76
#